data_AF-A0A534E3H8-F1
#
_entry.id   AF-A0A534E3H8-F1
#
_cell.length_a   1.000
_cell.length_b   1.000
_cell.length_c   1.000
_cell.angle_alpha   90.00
_cell.angle_beta   90.00
_cell.angle_gamma   90.00
#
_symmetry.space_group_name_H-M   'P 1'
#
loop_
_entity.id
_entity.type
_entity.pdbx_description
1 polymer ?
#
loop_
_entity_poly.entity_id
_entity_poly.type
_entity_poly.pdbx_seq_one_letter_code
_entity_poly.pdbx_strand_id
1 'polypeptide(L)'
;MSSRSPYYFSLHASDPKDPDGGTRKDTGHTFICGPTGSGKTVLVGFLLAMLARGGVTQVVFDKDRGLEILVRALGGTYLPLKNGGATGFNPLQLPPTATNVEFLKVWLRSLVRGSAPLSVREEGDLDQALRGTLALEVASRRLSRLVEFTDSTRSDGVHARLCRWCESQGGDYAWAFDNAADT
;
A
#
# COMPACT_ATOMS: atom_id res chain seq x y z
N MET A 1 -24.15 13.06 -39.16
CA MET A 1 -22.68 13.11 -39.35
C MET A 1 -22.02 13.09 -37.99
N SER A 2 -21.37 11.99 -37.60
CA SER A 2 -20.55 11.96 -36.38
C SER A 2 -19.29 12.79 -36.64
N SER A 3 -19.12 13.87 -35.88
CA SER A 3 -17.90 14.66 -35.84
C SER A 3 -16.74 13.72 -35.50
N ARG A 4 -15.84 13.45 -36.45
CA ARG A 4 -14.62 12.63 -36.28
C ARG A 4 -13.53 13.38 -35.51
N SER A 5 -13.91 14.29 -34.62
CA SER A 5 -12.97 15.05 -33.81
C SER A 5 -12.50 14.20 -32.63
N PRO A 6 -11.19 14.15 -32.34
CA PRO A 6 -10.68 13.46 -31.16
C PRO A 6 -11.32 14.07 -29.90
N TYR A 7 -11.83 13.22 -29.02
CA TYR A 7 -12.34 13.64 -27.73
C TYR A 7 -11.17 13.79 -26.77
N TYR A 8 -10.90 15.04 -26.36
CA TYR A 8 -9.91 15.33 -25.33
C TYR A 8 -10.60 15.30 -23.97
N PHE A 9 -10.10 14.44 -23.07
CA PHE A 9 -10.65 14.28 -21.73
C PHE A 9 -9.61 14.69 -20.70
N SER A 10 -9.97 15.63 -19.82
CA SER A 10 -9.18 16.01 -18.65
C SER A 10 -9.90 15.54 -17.40
N LEU A 11 -9.16 14.88 -16.51
CA LEU A 11 -9.66 14.53 -15.18
C LEU A 11 -9.58 15.71 -14.20
N HIS A 12 -8.84 16.76 -14.54
CA HIS A 12 -8.59 17.92 -13.67
C HIS A 12 -9.68 18.97 -13.92
N ALA A 13 -10.31 19.43 -12.85
CA ALA A 13 -11.26 20.53 -12.91
C ALA A 13 -10.56 21.82 -12.50
N SER A 14 -10.30 22.67 -13.50
CA SER A 14 -9.78 24.03 -13.32
C SER A 14 -10.92 25.03 -13.17
N ASP A 15 -10.73 26.10 -12.40
CA ASP A 15 -11.65 27.24 -12.46
C ASP A 15 -11.52 27.91 -13.85
N PRO A 16 -12.58 27.88 -14.69
CA PRO A 16 -12.53 28.46 -16.03
C PRO A 16 -12.38 29.99 -16.04
N LYS A 17 -12.46 30.65 -14.89
CA LYS A 17 -12.23 32.10 -14.72
C LYS A 17 -10.83 32.43 -14.20
N ASP A 18 -10.01 31.43 -13.90
CA ASP A 18 -8.64 31.65 -13.45
C ASP A 18 -7.80 32.18 -14.64
N PRO A 19 -7.25 33.41 -14.57
CA PRO A 19 -6.48 34.01 -15.66
C PRO A 19 -5.20 33.24 -15.99
N ASP A 20 -4.73 32.37 -15.10
CA ASP A 20 -3.54 31.54 -15.31
C ASP A 20 -3.86 30.15 -15.91
N GLY A 21 -5.14 29.85 -16.21
CA GLY A 21 -5.54 28.65 -16.94
C GLY A 21 -5.64 27.36 -16.11
N GLY A 22 -5.86 27.50 -14.80
CA GLY A 22 -5.84 26.41 -13.83
C GLY A 22 -4.46 26.28 -13.17
N THR A 23 -4.45 26.03 -11.86
CA THR A 23 -3.19 25.90 -11.13
C THR A 23 -2.80 24.43 -11.01
N ARG A 24 -1.54 24.15 -10.65
CA ARG A 24 -1.04 22.81 -10.27
C ARG A 24 -1.82 22.15 -9.09
N LYS A 25 -2.87 22.79 -8.58
CA LYS A 25 -3.75 22.37 -7.48
C LYS A 25 -5.06 21.73 -7.94
N ASP A 26 -5.34 21.65 -9.24
CA ASP A 26 -6.61 21.10 -9.71
C ASP A 26 -6.65 19.57 -9.50
N THR A 27 -7.30 19.11 -8.44
CA THR A 27 -7.32 17.68 -8.09
C THR A 27 -8.27 16.91 -9.00
N GLY A 28 -7.77 15.89 -9.70
CA GLY A 28 -8.56 15.11 -10.66
C GLY A 28 -9.35 13.94 -10.08
N HIS A 29 -10.01 14.12 -8.93
CA HIS A 29 -10.78 13.03 -8.30
C HIS A 29 -11.96 12.62 -9.18
N THR A 30 -12.06 11.32 -9.48
CA THR A 30 -13.12 10.78 -10.32
C THR A 30 -13.76 9.58 -9.64
N PHE A 31 -15.09 9.59 -9.56
CA PHE A 31 -15.89 8.50 -9.02
C PHE A 31 -16.68 7.82 -10.14
N ILE A 32 -16.51 6.50 -10.29
CA ILE A 32 -17.20 5.68 -11.28
C ILE A 32 -18.07 4.68 -10.55
N CYS A 33 -19.38 4.73 -10.79
CA CYS A 33 -20.36 3.84 -10.15
C CYS A 33 -21.30 3.19 -11.19
N GLY A 34 -21.91 2.07 -10.80
CA GLY A 34 -22.79 1.28 -11.67
C GLY A 34 -22.85 -0.20 -11.26
N PRO A 35 -23.83 -0.97 -11.75
CA PRO A 35 -23.99 -2.39 -11.39
C PRO A 35 -22.87 -3.27 -11.94
N THR A 36 -22.70 -4.47 -11.38
CA THR A 36 -21.78 -5.47 -11.95
C THR A 36 -22.13 -5.75 -13.42
N GLY A 37 -21.12 -5.84 -14.27
CA GLY A 37 -21.31 -6.03 -15.72
C GLY A 37 -21.53 -4.74 -16.53
N SER A 38 -21.65 -3.56 -15.91
CA SER A 38 -21.89 -2.30 -16.63
C SER A 38 -20.67 -1.70 -17.35
N GLY A 39 -19.54 -2.42 -17.42
CA GLY A 39 -18.33 -1.97 -18.09
C GLY A 39 -17.43 -1.00 -17.28
N LYS A 40 -17.63 -0.85 -15.96
CA LYS A 40 -16.79 0.04 -15.12
C LYS A 40 -15.30 -0.23 -15.26
N THR A 41 -14.88 -1.49 -15.19
CA THR A 41 -13.48 -1.88 -15.33
C THR A 41 -12.93 -1.54 -16.70
N VAL A 42 -13.75 -1.66 -17.75
CA VAL A 42 -13.38 -1.25 -19.12
C VAL A 42 -13.16 0.27 -19.18
N LEU A 43 -14.06 1.06 -18.60
CA LEU A 43 -13.90 2.51 -18.53
C LEU A 43 -12.65 2.91 -17.74
N VAL A 44 -12.40 2.29 -16.58
CA VAL A 44 -11.18 2.51 -15.79
C VAL A 44 -9.95 2.17 -16.61
N GLY A 45 -9.94 1.03 -17.29
CA GLY A 45 -8.82 0.62 -18.14
C GLY A 45 -8.55 1.58 -19.30
N PHE A 46 -9.61 2.09 -19.94
CA PHE A 46 -9.49 3.12 -20.96
C PHE A 46 -8.82 4.39 -20.40
N LEU A 47 -9.24 4.86 -19.23
CA LEU A 47 -8.65 6.03 -18.58
C LEU A 47 -7.18 5.81 -18.22
N LEU A 48 -6.83 4.64 -17.66
CA LEU A 48 -5.44 4.28 -17.36
C LEU A 48 -4.55 4.29 -18.62
N ALA A 49 -5.03 3.71 -19.72
CA ALA A 49 -4.30 3.70 -20.99
C ALA A 49 -4.10 5.12 -21.55
N MET A 50 -5.11 5.98 -21.44
CA MET A 50 -5.00 7.38 -21.85
C MET A 50 -3.99 8.16 -21.00
N LEU A 51 -4.00 7.97 -19.68
CA LEU A 51 -3.06 8.60 -18.76
C LEU A 51 -1.62 8.09 -18.92
N ALA A 52 -1.44 6.81 -19.27
CA ALA A 52 -0.13 6.23 -19.53
C ALA A 52 0.60 6.96 -20.67
N ARG A 53 -0.14 7.41 -21.70
CA ARG A 53 0.43 8.22 -22.80
C ARG A 53 0.99 9.56 -22.32
N GLY A 54 0.47 10.09 -21.21
CA GLY A 54 0.94 11.31 -20.56
C GLY A 54 2.12 11.11 -19.61
N GLY A 55 2.65 9.90 -19.47
CA GLY A 55 3.77 9.61 -18.57
C GLY A 55 3.40 9.73 -17.08
N VAL A 56 2.11 9.61 -16.74
CA VAL A 56 1.62 9.72 -15.36
C VAL A 56 2.00 8.48 -14.55
N THR A 57 2.53 8.68 -13.33
CA THR A 57 2.73 7.60 -12.36
C THR A 57 1.38 7.04 -11.92
N GLN A 58 1.18 5.74 -12.12
CA GLN A 58 -0.09 5.07 -11.84
C GLN A 58 0.10 3.97 -10.80
N VAL A 59 -0.68 4.02 -9.72
CA VAL A 59 -0.80 2.96 -8.72
C VAL A 59 -2.23 2.42 -8.79
N VAL A 60 -2.38 1.12 -9.09
CA VAL A 60 -3.67 0.50 -9.35
C VAL A 60 -3.94 -0.60 -8.32
N PHE A 61 -5.04 -0.47 -7.59
CA PHE A 61 -5.55 -1.52 -6.72
C PHE A 61 -6.67 -2.27 -7.45
N ASP A 62 -6.42 -3.53 -7.81
CA ASP A 62 -7.32 -4.34 -8.62
C ASP A 62 -7.72 -5.63 -7.88
N LYS A 63 -8.95 -5.67 -7.38
CA LYS A 63 -9.48 -6.75 -6.53
C LYS A 63 -9.61 -8.08 -7.29
N ASP A 64 -10.11 -8.03 -8.53
CA ASP A 64 -10.52 -9.22 -9.30
C ASP A 64 -9.57 -9.51 -10.47
N ARG A 65 -8.41 -8.86 -10.50
CA ARG A 65 -7.39 -8.99 -11.57
C ARG A 65 -7.91 -8.62 -12.97
N GLY A 66 -8.94 -7.78 -13.05
CA GLY A 66 -9.55 -7.37 -14.32
C GLY A 66 -8.67 -6.43 -15.15
N LEU A 67 -7.65 -5.82 -14.54
CA LEU A 67 -6.73 -4.86 -15.16
C LEU A 67 -5.32 -5.42 -15.35
N GLU A 68 -5.03 -6.66 -14.91
CA GLU A 68 -3.67 -7.20 -14.96
C GLU A 68 -3.06 -7.20 -16.37
N ILE A 69 -3.82 -7.70 -17.36
CA ILE A 69 -3.35 -7.75 -18.75
C ILE A 69 -3.03 -6.33 -19.24
N LEU A 70 -3.88 -5.36 -18.91
CA LEU A 70 -3.67 -3.96 -19.29
C LEU A 70 -2.42 -3.38 -18.61
N VAL A 71 -2.24 -3.57 -17.31
CA VAL A 71 -1.07 -3.08 -16.58
C VAL A 71 0.22 -3.61 -17.21
N ARG A 72 0.27 -4.92 -17.51
CA ARG A 72 1.43 -5.54 -18.16
C ARG A 72 1.62 -5.02 -19.59
N ALA A 73 0.55 -4.85 -20.36
CA ALA A 73 0.60 -4.32 -21.72
C ALA A 73 1.08 -2.86 -21.78
N LEU A 74 0.81 -2.07 -20.73
CA LEU A 74 1.33 -0.71 -20.56
C LEU A 74 2.76 -0.68 -19.99
N GLY A 75 3.43 -1.83 -19.84
CA GLY A 75 4.79 -1.93 -19.31
C GLY A 75 4.90 -1.81 -17.79
N GLY A 76 3.79 -1.87 -17.07
CA GLY A 76 3.76 -1.82 -15.61
C GLY A 76 4.02 -3.17 -14.94
N THR A 77 4.42 -3.12 -13.68
CA THR A 77 4.54 -4.30 -12.80
C THR A 77 3.20 -4.61 -12.15
N TYR A 78 2.77 -5.87 -12.22
CA TYR A 78 1.56 -6.35 -11.53
C TYR A 78 1.95 -7.31 -10.41
N LEU A 79 1.65 -6.92 -9.16
CA LEU A 79 1.97 -7.67 -7.94
C LEU A 79 0.68 -8.33 -7.41
N PRO A 80 0.47 -9.64 -7.65
CA PRO A 80 -0.77 -10.30 -7.25
C PRO A 80 -0.80 -10.55 -5.73
N LEU A 81 -1.82 -10.03 -5.05
CA LEU A 81 -2.08 -10.35 -3.65
C LEU A 81 -2.96 -11.60 -3.55
N LYS A 82 -2.34 -12.74 -3.22
CA LYS A 82 -3.03 -14.03 -3.04
C LYS A 82 -2.86 -14.49 -1.59
N ASN A 83 -3.96 -14.85 -0.95
CA ASN A 83 -3.93 -15.37 0.41
C ASN A 83 -2.99 -16.58 0.51
N GLY A 84 -2.07 -16.53 1.48
CA GLY A 84 -1.08 -17.57 1.73
C GLY A 84 0.13 -17.57 0.79
N GLY A 85 0.12 -16.78 -0.30
CA GLY A 85 1.26 -16.64 -1.20
C GLY A 85 2.13 -15.46 -0.79
N ALA A 86 3.44 -15.66 -0.67
CA ALA A 86 4.40 -14.60 -0.32
C ALA A 86 4.22 -13.37 -1.25
N THR A 87 3.96 -12.22 -0.64
CA THR A 87 3.79 -10.94 -1.38
C THR A 87 5.11 -10.36 -1.85
N GLY A 88 6.21 -10.71 -1.18
CA GLY A 88 7.50 -10.02 -1.34
C GLY A 88 7.60 -8.71 -0.56
N PHE A 89 6.54 -8.24 0.11
CA PHE A 89 6.61 -6.99 0.86
C PHE A 89 7.36 -7.16 2.18
N ASN A 90 8.35 -6.29 2.41
CA ASN A 90 9.00 -6.15 3.70
C ASN A 90 9.29 -4.67 4.00
N PRO A 91 8.32 -3.93 4.56
CA PRO A 91 8.49 -2.52 4.91
C PRO A 91 9.68 -2.21 5.83
N LEU A 92 10.14 -3.18 6.64
CA LEU A 92 11.26 -2.98 7.57
C LEU A 92 12.62 -2.85 6.86
N GLN A 93 12.70 -3.18 5.56
CA GLN A 93 13.90 -2.98 4.74
C GLN A 93 13.97 -1.58 4.11
N LEU A 94 12.94 -0.75 4.25
CA LEU A 94 12.99 0.64 3.81
C LEU A 94 14.15 1.40 4.47
N PRO A 95 14.81 2.33 3.75
CA PRO A 95 15.83 3.19 4.35
C PRO A 95 15.27 3.95 5.56
N PRO A 96 16.00 4.07 6.69
CA PRO A 96 15.49 4.65 7.93
C PRO A 96 15.48 6.20 7.88
N THR A 97 14.77 6.78 6.93
CA THR A 97 14.49 8.22 6.86
C THR A 97 13.37 8.59 7.84
N ALA A 98 13.27 9.86 8.22
CA ALA A 98 12.20 10.32 9.12
C ALA A 98 10.79 9.97 8.60
N THR A 99 10.56 10.13 7.29
CA THR A 99 9.29 9.78 6.63
C THR A 99 9.00 8.28 6.71
N ASN A 100 10.00 7.44 6.43
CA ASN A 100 9.82 5.98 6.46
C ASN A 100 9.62 5.46 7.88
N VAL A 101 10.32 6.03 8.86
CA VAL A 101 10.15 5.66 10.27
C VAL A 101 8.74 5.99 10.76
N GLU A 102 8.20 7.17 10.44
CA GLU A 102 6.82 7.51 10.81
C GLU A 102 5.79 6.63 10.10
N PHE A 103 6.02 6.29 8.82
CA PHE A 103 5.21 5.29 8.12
C PHE A 103 5.25 3.94 8.83
N LEU A 104 6.43 3.43 9.19
CA LEU A 104 6.60 2.15 9.86
C LEU A 104 5.91 2.11 11.22
N LYS A 105 5.94 3.21 11.99
CA LYS A 105 5.19 3.31 13.24
C LYS A 105 3.69 3.20 13.02
N VAL A 106 3.13 3.96 12.07
CA VAL A 106 1.69 3.90 11.74
C VAL A 106 1.30 2.51 11.25
N TRP A 107 2.13 1.90 10.40
CA TRP A 107 1.94 0.56 9.88
C TRP A 107 1.97 -0.50 11.00
N LEU A 108 2.98 -0.51 11.88
CA LEU A 108 3.06 -1.44 13.00
C LEU A 108 1.86 -1.31 13.95
N ARG A 109 1.43 -0.09 14.28
CA ARG A 109 0.20 0.15 15.06
C ARG A 109 -1.04 -0.42 14.38
N SER A 110 -1.09 -0.43 13.05
CA SER A 110 -2.17 -1.06 12.30
C SER A 110 -2.17 -2.58 12.40
N LEU A 111 -0.99 -3.22 12.43
CA LEU A 111 -0.85 -4.67 12.55
C LEU A 111 -1.28 -5.19 13.93
N VAL A 112 -1.04 -4.41 14.99
CA VAL A 112 -1.39 -4.77 16.38
C VAL A 112 -2.72 -4.19 16.86
N ARG A 113 -3.50 -3.60 15.95
CA ARG A 113 -4.80 -3.02 16.31
C ARG A 113 -5.71 -4.09 16.91
N GLY A 114 -6.22 -3.81 18.10
CA GLY A 114 -7.22 -4.64 18.78
C GLY A 114 -8.55 -3.91 18.89
N SER A 115 -9.38 -4.37 19.84
CA SER A 115 -10.67 -3.74 20.18
C SER A 115 -10.52 -2.39 20.87
N ALA A 116 -9.42 -2.19 21.61
CA ALA A 116 -9.09 -0.93 22.27
C ALA A 116 -7.89 -0.24 21.60
N PRO A 117 -7.79 1.10 21.69
CA PRO A 117 -6.57 1.83 21.34
C PRO A 117 -5.36 1.30 22.11
N LEU A 118 -4.17 1.46 21.53
CA LEU A 118 -2.92 1.14 22.21
C LEU A 118 -2.71 2.12 23.37
N SER A 119 -2.20 1.61 24.48
CA SER A 119 -1.71 2.43 25.59
C SER A 119 -0.38 3.10 25.23
N VAL A 120 -0.05 4.19 25.92
CA VAL A 120 1.25 4.88 25.79
C VAL A 120 2.43 3.92 25.98
N ARG A 121 2.28 2.94 26.87
CA ARG A 121 3.30 1.91 27.09
C ARG A 121 3.46 1.01 25.86
N GLU A 122 2.37 0.50 25.29
CA GLU A 122 2.43 -0.34 24.10
C GLU A 122 2.97 0.41 22.87
N GLU A 123 2.66 1.70 22.74
CA GLU A 123 3.27 2.54 21.71
C GLU A 123 4.78 2.71 21.93
N GLY A 124 5.21 2.91 23.17
CA GLY A 124 6.63 2.95 23.53
C GLY A 124 7.36 1.63 23.25
N ASP A 125 6.73 0.50 23.57
CA ASP A 125 7.27 -0.84 23.32
C ASP A 125 7.45 -1.09 21.82
N LEU A 126 6.48 -0.69 20.98
CA LEU A 126 6.59 -0.75 19.51
C LEU A 126 7.71 0.14 18.97
N ASP A 127 7.83 1.37 19.46
CA ASP A 127 8.87 2.31 19.05
C ASP A 127 10.27 1.77 19.42
N GLN A 128 10.41 1.14 20.58
CA GLN A 128 11.65 0.49 20.99
C GLN A 128 11.98 -0.72 20.11
N ALA A 129 11.00 -1.59 19.84
CA ALA A 129 11.19 -2.75 18.97
C ALA A 129 11.56 -2.35 17.54
N LEU A 130 10.94 -1.31 17.00
CA LEU A 130 11.28 -0.75 15.69
C LEU A 130 12.72 -0.22 15.67
N ARG A 131 13.15 0.53 16.69
CA ARG A 131 14.53 1.02 16.79
C ARG A 131 15.54 -0.13 16.85
N GLY A 132 15.28 -1.16 17.66
CA GLY A 132 16.12 -2.35 17.72
C GLY A 132 16.23 -3.07 16.39
N THR A 133 15.10 -3.20 15.68
CA THR A 133 15.04 -3.84 14.35
C THR A 133 15.82 -3.04 13.30
N LEU A 134 15.67 -1.70 13.27
CA LEU A 134 16.35 -0.85 12.30
C LEU A 134 17.87 -0.75 12.54
N ALA A 135 18.35 -1.10 13.74
CA ALA A 135 19.77 -1.22 14.04
C ALA A 135 20.41 -2.51 13.51
N LEU A 136 19.60 -3.50 13.08
CA LEU A 136 20.10 -4.71 12.44
C LEU A 136 20.55 -4.43 10.99
N GLU A 137 21.38 -5.33 10.46
CA GLU A 137 21.65 -5.43 9.03
C GLU A 137 20.35 -5.55 8.23
N VAL A 138 20.27 -4.88 7.06
CA VAL A 138 19.03 -4.78 6.26
C VAL A 138 18.44 -6.16 5.96
N ALA A 139 19.28 -7.13 5.59
CA ALA A 139 18.86 -8.50 5.30
C ALA A 139 18.21 -9.24 6.50
N SER A 140 18.48 -8.77 7.73
CA SER A 140 17.92 -9.32 8.96
C SER A 140 16.64 -8.60 9.41
N ARG A 141 16.21 -7.53 8.74
CA ARG A 141 15.04 -6.76 9.17
C ARG A 141 13.77 -7.44 8.69
N ARG A 142 13.03 -8.06 9.62
CA ARG A 142 11.79 -8.83 9.38
C ARG A 142 10.88 -8.73 10.61
N LEU A 143 9.57 -8.96 10.46
CA LEU A 143 8.65 -8.97 11.60
C LEU A 143 9.02 -10.07 12.60
N SER A 144 9.46 -11.23 12.10
CA SER A 144 10.00 -12.32 12.93
C SER A 144 11.20 -11.92 13.78
N ARG A 145 11.96 -10.89 13.39
CA ARG A 145 13.08 -10.35 14.17
C ARG A 145 12.64 -9.20 15.07
N LEU A 146 11.67 -8.40 14.63
CA LEU A 146 11.07 -7.33 15.42
C LEU A 146 10.38 -7.86 16.68
N VAL A 147 9.63 -8.97 16.55
CA VAL A 147 8.86 -9.53 17.66
C VAL A 147 9.75 -10.00 18.82
N GLU A 148 11.02 -10.32 18.56
CA GLU A 148 12.01 -10.67 19.60
C GLU A 148 12.35 -9.50 20.54
N PHE A 149 12.12 -8.25 20.11
CA PHE A 149 12.31 -7.06 20.93
C PHE A 149 11.07 -6.70 21.78
N THR A 150 10.03 -7.54 21.76
CA THR A 150 8.75 -7.26 22.47
C THR A 150 8.56 -8.17 23.68
N ASP A 151 7.77 -7.72 24.65
CA ASP A 151 7.48 -8.47 25.87
C ASP A 151 6.48 -9.63 25.61
N SER A 152 6.98 -10.87 25.65
CA SER A 152 6.20 -12.08 25.43
C SER A 152 5.43 -12.56 26.67
N THR A 153 5.60 -11.93 27.83
CA THR A 153 4.95 -12.37 29.08
C THR A 153 3.46 -12.02 29.14
N ARG A 154 3.01 -11.09 28.29
CA ARG A 154 1.63 -10.62 28.21
C ARG A 154 0.87 -11.30 27.08
N SER A 155 -0.16 -12.07 27.44
CA SER A 155 -0.99 -12.82 26.49
C SER A 155 -1.81 -11.94 25.53
N ASP A 156 -2.04 -10.67 25.88
CA ASP A 156 -2.87 -9.73 25.11
C ASP A 156 -2.12 -8.50 24.57
N GLY A 157 -0.81 -8.44 24.83
CA GLY A 157 0.05 -7.31 24.50
C GLY A 157 0.52 -7.29 23.04
N VAL A 158 1.40 -6.33 22.73
CA VAL A 158 1.99 -6.12 21.40
C VAL A 158 2.58 -7.40 20.82
N HIS A 159 3.32 -8.17 21.62
CA HIS A 159 3.93 -9.43 21.20
C HIS A 159 2.88 -10.40 20.64
N ALA A 160 1.88 -10.75 21.45
CA ALA A 160 0.83 -11.69 21.07
C ALA A 160 0.08 -11.26 19.80
N ARG A 161 -0.12 -9.94 19.62
CA ARG A 161 -0.79 -9.39 18.43
C ARG A 161 0.10 -9.38 17.19
N LEU A 162 1.43 -9.28 17.33
CA LEU A 162 2.38 -9.39 16.23
C LEU A 162 2.61 -10.84 15.79
N CYS A 163 2.49 -11.83 16.68
CA CYS A 163 2.79 -13.23 16.37
C CYS A 163 2.06 -13.76 15.12
N ARG A 164 0.79 -13.37 14.92
CA ARG A 164 0.00 -13.76 13.74
C ARG A 164 0.60 -13.30 12.39
N TRP A 165 1.50 -12.31 12.42
CA TRP A 165 2.20 -11.76 11.27
C TRP A 165 3.64 -12.26 11.13
N CYS A 166 4.09 -13.14 12.02
CA CYS A 166 5.49 -13.60 12.08
C CYS A 166 5.59 -15.08 11.67
N GLU A 167 6.45 -15.38 10.71
CA GLU A 167 6.79 -16.74 10.29
C GLU A 167 7.37 -17.55 11.45
N SER A 168 8.24 -16.95 12.27
CA SER A 168 8.86 -17.58 13.45
C SER A 168 7.86 -18.04 14.51
N GLN A 169 6.63 -17.52 14.45
CA GLN A 169 5.53 -17.84 15.37
C GLN A 169 4.45 -18.71 14.71
N GLY A 170 4.65 -19.15 13.46
CA GLY A 170 3.64 -19.87 12.69
C GLY A 170 2.40 -19.02 12.39
N GLY A 171 2.55 -17.70 12.26
CA GLY A 171 1.42 -16.79 12.08
C GLY A 171 0.74 -16.92 10.72
N ASP A 172 -0.59 -17.01 10.71
CA ASP A 172 -1.43 -17.17 9.51
C ASP A 172 -1.25 -16.06 8.45
N TYR A 173 -0.76 -14.88 8.85
CA TYR A 173 -0.55 -13.72 7.99
C TYR A 173 0.93 -13.43 7.70
N ALA A 174 1.85 -14.32 8.08
CA ALA A 174 3.28 -14.13 7.86
C ALA A 174 3.65 -13.91 6.38
N TRP A 175 2.93 -14.57 5.48
CA TRP A 175 3.10 -14.44 4.02
C TRP A 175 2.97 -13.00 3.51
N ALA A 176 2.28 -12.12 4.24
CA ALA A 176 1.94 -10.78 3.78
C ALA A 176 3.08 -9.78 3.92
N PHE A 177 3.86 -9.83 5.00
CA PHE A 177 4.85 -8.79 5.32
C PHE A 177 6.15 -9.28 5.96
N ASP A 178 6.25 -10.56 6.30
CA ASP A 178 7.43 -11.10 6.96
C ASP A 178 8.40 -11.69 5.94
N ASN A 179 8.54 -11.08 4.76
CA ASN A 179 9.36 -11.63 3.67
C ASN A 179 10.87 -11.38 3.89
N ALA A 180 11.73 -12.28 3.43
CA ALA A 180 13.18 -12.14 3.62
C ALA A 180 13.82 -10.98 2.84
N ALA A 181 13.23 -10.61 1.70
CA ALA A 181 13.62 -9.49 0.88
C ALA A 181 12.38 -8.71 0.45
N ASP A 182 12.52 -7.40 0.32
CA ASP A 182 11.53 -6.53 -0.33
C ASP A 182 11.70 -6.59 -1.86
N THR A 183 10.70 -7.06 -2.59
CA THR A 183 10.77 -7.36 -4.05
C THR A 183 9.61 -6.81 -4.86
#